data_AF-A0A972YTF9-F1
#
_entry.id   AF-A0A972YTF9-F1
#
_cell.length_a   1.000
_cell.length_b   1.000
_cell.length_c   1.000
_cell.angle_alpha   90.00
_cell.angle_beta   90.00
_cell.angle_gamma   90.00
#
_symmetry.space_group_name_H-M   'P 1'
#
loop_
_entity.id
_entity.type
_entity.pdbx_description
1 polymer ?
#
loop_
_entity_poly.entity_id
_entity_poly.type
_entity_poly.pdbx_seq_one_letter_code
_entity_poly.pdbx_strand_id
1 'polypeptide(L)'
;MLNETYKINNDFIIKLHGDFDADTVRDMKEDIEMYSTLSTNIIFDLDQVVFIDSSGIGAIVFLYKRMVAKGFSVSVMGLTQQPLELFQMLFLDKTIDCYPTIDCYLEASSNLQVAS
;
A
#
# COMPACT_ATOMS: atom_id res chain seq x y z
N MET A 1 8.45 -13.56 8.54
CA MET A 1 8.25 -12.13 8.83
C MET A 1 6.85 -11.79 8.35
N LEU A 2 6.13 -10.90 9.05
CA LEU A 2 4.76 -10.51 8.67
C LEU A 2 4.74 -9.62 7.42
N ASN A 3 5.88 -8.98 7.15
CA ASN A 3 6.13 -8.16 5.99
C ASN A 3 7.46 -8.52 5.31
N GLU A 4 7.50 -8.34 3.99
CA GLU A 4 8.72 -8.32 3.18
C GLU A 4 8.75 -7.01 2.40
N THR A 5 9.95 -6.47 2.15
CA THR A 5 10.10 -5.26 1.35
C THR A 5 11.07 -5.46 0.22
N TYR A 6 10.77 -4.86 -0.93
CA TYR A 6 11.62 -4.88 -2.09
C TYR A 6 11.40 -3.62 -2.92
N LYS A 7 12.26 -3.39 -3.92
CA LYS A 7 12.16 -2.26 -4.83
C LYS A 7 11.95 -2.77 -6.25
N ILE A 8 11.06 -2.11 -6.99
CA ILE A 8 10.96 -2.24 -8.43
C ILE A 8 11.14 -0.86 -9.01
N ASN A 9 12.08 -0.71 -9.94
CA ASN A 9 12.53 0.59 -10.42
C ASN A 9 12.97 1.50 -9.25
N ASN A 10 12.28 2.61 -9.04
CA ASN A 10 12.52 3.49 -7.90
C ASN A 10 11.51 3.27 -6.77
N ASP A 11 10.41 2.56 -7.02
CA ASP A 11 9.28 2.45 -6.11
C ASP A 11 9.53 1.40 -5.02
N PHE A 12 8.97 1.63 -3.83
CA PHE A 12 9.16 0.78 -2.65
C PHE A 12 7.91 -0.05 -2.39
N ILE A 13 8.06 -1.38 -2.38
CA ILE A 13 6.94 -2.30 -2.21
C ILE A 13 6.99 -2.89 -0.79
N ILE A 14 5.85 -2.86 -0.12
CA ILE A 14 5.61 -3.49 1.18
C ILE A 14 4.66 -4.66 0.94
N LYS A 15 5.18 -5.88 1.01
CA LYS A 15 4.40 -7.11 0.88
C LYS A 15 3.98 -7.62 2.23
N LEU A 16 2.67 -7.78 2.41
CA LEU A 16 2.06 -8.24 3.65
C LEU A 16 1.45 -9.62 3.47
N HIS A 17 1.50 -10.42 4.54
CA HIS A 17 1.02 -11.79 4.56
C HIS A 17 0.14 -12.01 5.79
N GLY A 18 -0.99 -12.71 5.62
CA GLY A 18 -1.91 -13.03 6.71
C GLY A 18 -2.88 -11.89 7.03
N ASP A 19 -2.95 -11.51 8.29
CA ASP A 19 -3.89 -10.50 8.77
C ASP A 19 -3.18 -9.14 8.89
N PHE A 20 -3.82 -8.07 8.44
CA PHE A 20 -3.34 -6.70 8.65
C PHE A 20 -4.20 -6.00 9.70
N ASP A 21 -3.96 -6.36 10.95
CA ASP A 21 -4.75 -5.95 12.11
C ASP A 21 -3.95 -5.11 13.12
N ALA A 22 -4.55 -4.82 14.28
CA ALA A 22 -3.92 -4.05 15.33
C ALA A 22 -2.60 -4.64 15.87
N ASP A 23 -2.45 -5.96 15.87
CA ASP A 23 -1.22 -6.61 16.35
C ASP A 23 -0.12 -6.49 15.30
N THR A 24 -0.44 -6.77 14.04
CA THR A 24 0.49 -6.60 12.92
C THR A 24 0.95 -5.16 12.77
N VAL A 25 0.03 -4.19 12.89
CA VAL A 25 0.37 -2.75 12.86
C VAL A 25 1.27 -2.35 14.04
N ARG A 26 1.07 -2.96 15.22
CA ARG A 26 1.91 -2.70 16.39
C ARG A 26 3.33 -3.21 16.18
N ASP A 27 3.47 -4.41 15.63
CA ASP A 27 4.76 -5.03 15.34
C ASP A 27 5.51 -4.25 14.25
N MET A 28 4.78 -3.71 13.27
CA MET A 28 5.33 -2.91 12.17
C MET A 28 5.45 -1.40 12.49
N LYS A 29 5.25 -0.96 13.74
CA LYS A 29 5.17 0.47 14.05
C LYS A 29 6.43 1.25 13.65
N GLU A 30 7.60 0.72 13.98
CA GLU A 30 8.88 1.37 13.66
C GLU A 30 9.15 1.39 12.15
N ASP A 31 8.82 0.28 11.48
CA ASP A 31 8.85 0.14 10.04
C ASP A 31 7.96 1.18 9.32
N ILE A 32 6.69 1.30 9.74
CA ILE A 32 5.73 2.25 9.17
C ILE A 32 6.21 3.70 9.33
N GLU A 33 6.75 4.06 10.49
CA GLU A 33 7.34 5.38 10.70
C GLU A 33 8.55 5.59 9.78
N MET A 34 9.43 4.60 9.66
CA MET A 34 10.59 4.65 8.76
C MET A 34 10.17 4.79 7.29
N TYR A 35 9.20 4.00 6.82
CA TYR A 35 8.68 4.07 5.46
C TYR A 35 8.13 5.46 5.14
N SER A 36 7.54 6.14 6.13
CA SER A 36 7.02 7.49 5.95
C SER A 36 8.11 8.56 5.68
N THR A 37 9.36 8.24 6.01
CA THR A 37 10.53 9.10 5.74
C THR A 37 11.11 8.91 4.35
N LEU A 38 10.73 7.85 3.62
CA LEU A 38 11.26 7.55 2.29
C LEU A 38 10.91 8.61 1.24
N SER A 39 11.81 8.83 0.29
CA SER A 39 11.61 9.75 -0.83
C SER A 39 11.32 8.99 -2.13
N THR A 40 10.28 8.15 -2.10
CA THR A 40 9.82 7.37 -3.25
C THR A 40 8.34 6.99 -3.10
N ASN A 41 7.70 6.54 -4.17
CA ASN A 41 6.35 6.01 -4.12
C ASN A 41 6.32 4.68 -3.35
N ILE A 42 5.20 4.42 -2.69
CA ILE A 42 5.00 3.20 -1.91
C ILE A 42 3.83 2.40 -2.47
N ILE A 43 4.00 1.08 -2.57
CA ILE A 43 2.95 0.16 -2.98
C ILE A 43 2.78 -0.89 -1.89
N PHE A 44 1.56 -1.05 -1.39
CA PHE A 44 1.22 -2.20 -0.56
C PHE A 44 0.81 -3.37 -1.44
N ASP A 45 1.55 -4.46 -1.37
CA ASP A 45 1.13 -5.76 -1.91
C ASP A 45 0.32 -6.49 -0.85
N LEU A 46 -1.01 -6.52 -1.07
CA LEU A 46 -2.00 -7.14 -0.20
C LEU A 46 -2.52 -8.46 -0.77
N ASP A 47 -1.90 -9.03 -1.81
CA ASP A 47 -2.36 -10.26 -2.47
C ASP A 47 -2.43 -11.46 -1.50
N GLN A 48 -1.56 -11.48 -0.48
CA GLN A 48 -1.51 -12.51 0.54
C GLN A 48 -2.17 -12.07 1.87
N VAL A 49 -2.92 -10.97 1.86
CA VAL A 49 -3.67 -10.48 3.01
C VAL A 49 -5.12 -10.94 2.91
N VAL A 50 -5.58 -11.68 3.91
CA VAL A 50 -6.94 -12.25 3.93
C VAL A 50 -7.90 -11.45 4.80
N PHE A 51 -7.36 -10.66 5.72
CA PHE A 51 -8.13 -9.84 6.66
C PHE A 51 -7.44 -8.51 6.94
N ILE A 52 -8.21 -7.44 7.05
CA ILE A 52 -7.75 -6.11 7.45
C ILE A 52 -8.82 -5.44 8.33
N ASP A 53 -8.39 -4.80 9.42
CA ASP A 53 -9.28 -4.06 10.32
C ASP A 53 -9.08 -2.53 10.20
N SER A 54 -9.70 -1.78 11.11
CA SER A 54 -9.55 -0.33 11.14
C SER A 54 -8.11 0.14 11.43
N SER A 55 -7.31 -0.66 12.11
CA SER A 55 -5.90 -0.36 12.42
C SER A 55 -5.05 -0.51 11.16
N GLY A 56 -5.23 -1.58 10.40
CA GLY A 56 -4.55 -1.79 9.11
C GLY A 56 -4.89 -0.69 8.11
N ILE A 57 -6.19 -0.37 7.97
CA ILE A 57 -6.63 0.78 7.15
C ILE A 57 -6.00 2.09 7.66
N GLY A 58 -5.98 2.30 8.97
CA GLY A 58 -5.36 3.47 9.60
C GLY A 58 -3.88 3.61 9.25
N ALA A 59 -3.13 2.51 9.22
CA ALA A 59 -1.71 2.49 8.84
C ALA A 59 -1.50 2.88 7.36
N ILE A 60 -2.32 2.35 6.44
CA ILE A 60 -2.26 2.72 5.01
C ILE A 60 -2.58 4.21 4.84
N VAL A 61 -3.66 4.69 5.45
CA VAL A 61 -4.08 6.10 5.36
C VAL A 61 -3.04 7.04 5.97
N PHE A 62 -2.41 6.63 7.07
CA PHE A 62 -1.32 7.37 7.69
C PHE A 62 -0.13 7.55 6.73
N LEU A 63 0.30 6.46 6.07
CA LEU A 63 1.40 6.51 5.11
C LEU A 63 1.00 7.33 3.89
N TYR A 64 -0.19 7.08 3.33
CA TYR A 64 -0.73 7.85 2.22
C TYR A 64 -0.65 9.36 2.45
N LYS A 65 -1.16 9.86 3.59
CA LYS A 65 -1.15 11.29 3.91
C LYS A 65 0.26 11.87 3.98
N ARG A 66 1.21 11.16 4.61
CA ARG A 66 2.60 11.62 4.75
C ARG A 66 3.34 11.64 3.42
N MET A 67 3.17 10.61 2.61
CA MET A 67 3.87 10.50 1.33
C MET A 67 3.32 11.50 0.30
N VAL A 68 2.01 11.68 0.23
CA VAL A 68 1.37 12.70 -0.62
C VAL A 68 1.83 14.11 -0.23
N ALA A 69 1.96 14.41 1.07
CA ALA A 69 2.49 15.69 1.53
C ALA A 69 3.94 15.95 1.09
N LYS A 70 4.69 14.89 0.75
CA LYS A 70 6.07 14.96 0.24
C LYS A 70 6.14 14.91 -1.30
N GLY A 71 5.00 14.82 -2.00
CA GLY A 71 4.92 14.73 -3.45
C GLY A 71 5.10 13.31 -4.01
N PHE A 72 4.97 12.27 -3.18
CA PHE A 72 5.01 10.87 -3.61
C PHE A 72 3.62 10.23 -3.53
N SER A 73 3.40 9.15 -4.28
CA SER A 73 2.15 8.39 -4.22
C SER A 73 2.22 7.21 -3.26
N VAL A 74 1.05 6.81 -2.78
CA VAL A 74 0.85 5.50 -2.15
C VAL A 74 -0.29 4.81 -2.87
N SER A 75 -0.06 3.57 -3.26
CA SER A 75 -1.02 2.72 -3.94
C SER A 75 -1.14 1.37 -3.24
N VAL A 76 -2.19 0.64 -3.55
CA VAL A 76 -2.40 -0.73 -3.06
C VAL A 76 -2.60 -1.67 -4.24
N MET A 77 -2.18 -2.93 -4.08
CA MET A 77 -2.48 -3.97 -5.06
C MET A 77 -2.88 -5.28 -4.40
N GLY A 78 -3.50 -6.17 -5.18
CA GLY A 78 -3.86 -7.51 -4.70
C GLY A 78 -5.01 -7.51 -3.69
N LEU A 79 -5.85 -6.46 -3.66
CA LEU A 79 -7.04 -6.46 -2.81
C LEU A 79 -8.01 -7.57 -3.25
N THR A 80 -8.24 -8.55 -2.37
CA THR A 80 -9.22 -9.62 -2.57
C THR A 80 -10.15 -9.72 -1.36
N GLN A 81 -11.26 -10.45 -1.49
CA GLN A 81 -12.15 -10.81 -0.37
C GLN A 81 -12.49 -9.64 0.57
N GLN A 82 -12.30 -9.84 1.88
CA GLN A 82 -12.64 -8.87 2.93
C GLN A 82 -11.85 -7.55 2.82
N PRO A 83 -10.53 -7.54 2.52
CA PRO A 83 -9.82 -6.30 2.22
C PRO A 83 -10.42 -5.46 1.10
N LEU A 84 -10.82 -6.09 -0.02
CA LEU A 84 -11.43 -5.39 -1.14
C LEU A 84 -12.78 -4.76 -0.74
N GLU A 85 -13.64 -5.52 -0.08
CA GLU A 85 -14.95 -5.05 0.39
C GLU A 85 -14.81 -3.88 1.35
N LEU A 86 -13.85 -3.94 2.29
CA LEU A 86 -13.62 -2.87 3.26
C LEU A 86 -13.11 -1.59 2.57
N PHE A 87 -12.18 -1.71 1.62
CA PHE A 87 -11.68 -0.56 0.86
C PHE A 87 -12.80 0.15 0.10
N GLN A 88 -13.68 -0.62 -0.56
CA GLN A 88 -14.81 -0.07 -1.31
C GLN A 88 -15.86 0.56 -0.39
N MET A 89 -16.17 -0.09 0.74
CA MET A 89 -17.13 0.43 1.72
C MET A 89 -16.67 1.77 2.32
N LEU A 90 -15.36 1.96 2.47
CA LEU A 90 -14.75 3.19 2.96
C LEU A 90 -14.43 4.20 1.85
N PHE A 91 -14.77 3.89 0.59
CA PHE A 91 -14.47 4.70 -0.60
C PHE A 91 -12.97 5.02 -0.75
N LEU A 92 -12.10 4.17 -0.21
CA LEU A 92 -10.65 4.35 -0.30
C LEU A 92 -10.15 4.10 -1.72
N ASP A 93 -10.82 3.23 -2.48
CA ASP A 93 -10.58 2.97 -3.90
C ASP A 93 -10.83 4.20 -4.81
N LYS A 94 -11.42 5.27 -4.27
CA LYS A 94 -11.62 6.56 -4.96
C LYS A 94 -10.52 7.57 -4.66
N THR A 95 -9.68 7.29 -3.66
CA THR A 95 -8.66 8.21 -3.15
C THR A 95 -7.25 7.63 -3.29
N ILE A 96 -7.11 6.32 -3.09
CA ILE A 96 -5.87 5.56 -3.17
C ILE A 96 -5.99 4.66 -4.40
N ASP A 97 -5.01 4.73 -5.29
CA ASP A 97 -5.01 3.90 -6.49
C ASP A 97 -4.90 2.42 -6.12
N CYS A 98 -5.81 1.62 -6.65
CA CYS A 98 -5.88 0.17 -6.43
C CYS A 98 -5.59 -0.57 -7.74
N TYR A 99 -4.64 -1.51 -7.70
CA TYR A 99 -4.27 -2.32 -8.86
C TYR A 99 -4.55 -3.81 -8.59
N PRO A 100 -5.02 -4.58 -9.59
CA PRO A 100 -5.20 -6.02 -9.40
C PRO A 100 -3.88 -6.74 -9.12
N THR A 101 -2.82 -6.40 -9.86
CA THR A 101 -1.50 -7.04 -9.79
C THR A 101 -0.38 -6.02 -9.95
N ILE A 102 0.85 -6.46 -9.68
CA ILE A 102 2.05 -5.64 -9.92
C ILE A 102 2.22 -5.28 -11.40
N ASP A 103 1.87 -6.18 -12.31
CA ASP A 103 2.00 -5.92 -13.75
C ASP A 103 1.07 -4.77 -14.17
N CYS A 104 -0.17 -4.75 -13.67
CA CYS A 104 -1.10 -3.63 -13.92
C CYS A 104 -0.56 -2.30 -13.37
N TYR A 105 0.10 -2.31 -12.20
CA TYR A 105 0.75 -1.13 -11.65
C TYR A 105 1.90 -0.64 -12.54
N LEU A 106 2.74 -1.56 -13.02
CA LEU A 106 3.89 -1.22 -13.87
C LEU A 106 3.45 -0.68 -15.23
N GLU A 107 2.40 -1.23 -15.82
CA GLU A 107 1.81 -0.70 -17.06
C GLU A 107 1.30 0.73 -16.86
N ALA A 108 0.54 0.99 -15.80
CA ALA A 108 0.02 2.32 -15.49
C ALA A 108 1.14 3.34 -15.20
N SER A 109 2.13 2.95 -14.40
CA SER A 109 3.29 3.80 -14.05
C SER A 109 4.18 4.11 -15.25
N SER A 110 4.34 3.16 -16.18
CA SER A 110 5.11 3.37 -17.41
C SER A 110 4.41 4.39 -18.33
N ASN A 111 3.09 4.30 -18.47
CA ASN A 111 2.31 5.23 -19.30
C ASN A 111 2.37 6.68 -18.78
N LEU A 112 2.51 6.88 -17.46
CA LEU A 112 2.68 8.21 -16.87
C LEU A 112 4.05 8.84 -17.16
N GLN A 113 5.10 8.03 -17.35
CA GLN A 113 6.45 8.53 -17.64
C GLN A 113 6.66 8.91 -19.12
N VAL A 114 5.84 8.37 -20.04
CA VAL A 114 5.95 8.62 -21.49
C VAL A 114 5.16 9.88 -21.93
N ALA A 115 4.27 10.40 -21.07
CA ALA A 115 3.41 11.53 -21.36
C ALA A 115 4.03 12.92 -21.04
N SER A 116 5.36 13.01 -20.86
CA SER A 116 6.13 14.26 -20.67
C SER A 116 7.22 14.40 -21.73
#